data_AF-A0A091F863-F1
#
_entry.id   AF-A0A091F863-F1
#
_cell.length_a   1.000
_cell.length_b   1.000
_cell.length_c   1.000
_cell.angle_alpha   90.00
_cell.angle_beta   90.00
_cell.angle_gamma   90.00
#
_symmetry.space_group_name_H-M   'P 1'
#
loop_
_entity.id
_entity.type
_entity.pdbx_description
1 polymer ?
#
loop_
_entity_poly.entity_id
_entity_poly.type
_entity_poly.pdbx_seq_one_letter_code
_entity_poly.pdbx_strand_id
1 'polypeptide(L)'
;LLLGSTWLPLAEGSPKSPFRTFPVTDWSLTHLVVHNKTGEVYVGAVNRIYKLSNNLTLLRTHVTGPVEDNEKCYPPPSVQSCPHGLVTTNNVNKLLLVDYSGNRLIACGSASQGICQFLRLDDLFKLGEPHHRKEHYLSSVNESGTMSGVIIEVLNGQNKLFIGTPIDGKSEYFPTLSSRKLMANEENAEMFGFVYQDEFVSSQLKIPSDTLSKFPTFDIYYIYSFSSEQFVYYLTLQLDTQLTSPDSTGEQFFTSKIVRLCVDDPKFYSYVEFPIGCVQDGIEYRLIQDAYLTKPGKALAKYLGISEQEDILFTIFSQGQKNRVKPPKESVLCLFTLKKIKDKIKERIQSCYRGEGKLSLPWLLNKELGCINSPLQIDDNFCGQDFNQPLGGTVTIEGTPLFVDKEDGMTSVAAYDYRGQTVVFAGTRSGKIKK
;
A
#
# COMPACT_ATOMS: atom_id res chain seq x y z
N LEU A 1 37.32 37.85 51.60
CA LEU A 1 36.25 36.84 51.46
C LEU A 1 35.07 37.54 50.78
N LEU A 2 34.96 37.41 49.46
CA LEU A 2 34.10 36.46 48.72
C LEU A 2 32.78 37.15 48.27
N LEU A 3 32.75 37.45 46.96
CA LEU A 3 31.65 37.27 45.99
C LEU A 3 30.30 37.98 46.28
N GLY A 4 29.69 38.78 45.40
CA GLY A 4 29.64 38.66 43.94
C GLY A 4 28.41 37.85 43.53
N SER A 5 27.26 38.50 43.28
CA SER A 5 26.13 37.90 42.56
C SER A 5 25.28 38.96 41.89
N THR A 6 25.66 39.26 40.65
CA THR A 6 24.85 39.94 39.64
C THR A 6 23.60 39.12 39.35
N TRP A 7 22.43 39.75 39.47
CA TRP A 7 21.17 39.20 39.01
C TRP A 7 21.10 39.32 37.48
N LEU A 8 21.14 38.18 36.78
CA LEU A 8 20.77 38.06 35.37
C LEU A 8 19.30 37.61 35.32
N PRO A 9 18.42 38.25 34.54
CA PRO A 9 17.10 37.71 34.30
C PRO A 9 17.22 36.53 33.32
N LEU A 10 16.65 35.39 33.72
CA LEU A 10 16.42 34.23 32.86
C LEU A 10 15.53 34.64 31.68
N ALA A 11 16.14 34.79 30.51
CA ALA A 11 15.43 34.78 29.24
C ALA A 11 15.13 33.32 28.86
N GLU A 12 14.12 32.71 29.49
CA GLU A 12 13.55 31.45 29.02
C GLU A 12 12.43 31.73 28.02
N GLY A 13 12.83 31.88 26.76
CA GLY A 13 11.94 31.75 25.62
C GLY A 13 12.59 30.79 24.64
N SER A 14 12.23 29.51 24.69
CA SER A 14 12.58 28.58 23.62
C SER A 14 12.10 29.19 22.29
N PRO A 15 12.95 29.23 21.24
CA PRO A 15 12.52 29.78 19.97
C PRO A 15 11.37 28.91 19.45
N LYS A 16 10.17 29.51 19.34
CA LYS A 16 9.02 28.86 18.70
C LYS A 16 9.47 28.44 17.31
N SER A 17 9.46 27.14 17.05
CA SER A 17 9.74 26.58 15.72
C SER A 17 8.90 27.35 14.68
N PRO A 18 9.49 27.75 13.53
CA PRO A 18 8.73 28.42 12.48
C PRO A 18 7.68 27.50 11.84
N PHE A 19 7.74 26.19 12.10
CA PHE A 19 6.81 25.20 11.58
C PHE A 19 5.74 24.85 12.62
N ARG A 20 4.48 24.79 12.16
CA ARG A 20 3.36 24.25 12.93
C ARG A 20 3.57 22.74 13.09
N THR A 21 3.34 22.21 14.29
CA THR A 21 3.54 20.80 14.60
C THR A 21 2.44 20.28 15.52
N PHE A 22 2.16 18.98 15.43
CA PHE A 22 1.32 18.23 16.37
C PHE A 22 2.19 17.16 17.04
N PRO A 23 2.63 17.35 18.30
CA PRO A 23 3.46 16.39 18.99
C PRO A 23 2.61 15.23 19.56
N VAL A 24 3.10 14.00 19.40
CA VAL A 24 2.53 12.80 20.05
C VAL A 24 3.64 12.09 20.81
N THR A 25 3.43 11.87 22.10
CA THR A 25 4.42 11.26 23.01
C THR A 25 4.09 9.82 23.38
N ASP A 26 2.81 9.48 23.40
CA ASP A 26 2.35 8.23 24.02
C ASP A 26 2.42 7.04 23.05
N TRP A 27 2.29 7.30 21.75
CA TRP A 27 2.15 6.28 20.71
C TRP A 27 2.81 6.68 19.40
N SER A 28 3.30 5.68 18.66
CA SER A 28 3.85 5.88 17.31
C SER A 28 2.76 6.18 16.30
N LEU A 29 3.00 7.17 15.44
CA LEU A 29 2.15 7.50 14.30
C LEU A 29 2.42 6.52 13.14
N THR A 30 1.40 6.26 12.32
CA THR A 30 1.49 5.32 11.20
C THR A 30 1.07 5.93 9.86
N HIS A 31 -0.11 6.56 9.80
CA HIS A 31 -0.68 7.09 8.55
C HIS A 31 -1.17 8.52 8.72
N LEU A 32 -1.23 9.25 7.62
CA LEU A 32 -1.79 10.60 7.55
C LEU A 32 -2.56 10.75 6.25
N VAL A 33 -3.78 11.29 6.33
CA VAL A 33 -4.58 11.65 5.16
C VAL A 33 -5.22 13.02 5.36
N VAL A 34 -5.23 13.82 4.30
CA VAL A 34 -5.82 15.17 4.30
C VAL A 34 -7.16 15.13 3.58
N HIS A 35 -8.18 15.71 4.19
CA HIS A 35 -9.47 15.91 3.55
C HIS A 35 -9.36 16.96 2.45
N ASN A 36 -9.62 16.58 1.20
CA ASN A 36 -9.41 17.45 0.03
C ASN A 36 -10.18 18.79 0.06
N LYS A 37 -11.39 18.83 0.65
CA LYS A 37 -12.22 20.05 0.76
C LYS A 37 -11.93 20.89 2.00
N THR A 38 -11.94 20.30 3.20
CA THR A 38 -11.82 21.04 4.48
C THR A 38 -10.38 21.35 4.86
N GLY A 39 -9.41 20.57 4.35
CA GLY A 39 -8.02 20.64 4.77
C GLY A 39 -7.77 20.07 6.18
N GLU A 40 -8.78 19.45 6.80
CA GLU A 40 -8.61 18.71 8.04
C GLU A 40 -7.70 17.50 7.82
N VAL A 41 -6.92 17.17 8.84
CA VAL A 41 -5.91 16.11 8.77
C VAL A 41 -6.31 14.98 9.70
N TYR A 42 -6.46 13.78 9.16
CA TYR A 42 -6.69 12.57 9.94
C TYR A 42 -5.38 11.82 10.07
N VAL A 43 -5.02 11.45 11.30
CA VAL A 43 -3.75 10.79 11.62
C VAL A 43 -4.02 9.47 12.31
N GLY A 44 -3.59 8.38 11.68
CA GLY A 44 -3.60 7.04 12.25
C GLY A 44 -2.37 6.80 13.10
N ALA A 45 -2.55 6.12 14.23
CA ALA A 45 -1.47 5.78 15.14
C ALA A 45 -1.74 4.41 15.78
N VAL A 46 -0.78 3.94 16.57
CA VAL A 46 -1.02 2.84 17.49
C VAL A 46 -2.01 3.29 18.56
N ASN A 47 -3.09 2.52 18.75
CA ASN A 47 -4.14 2.74 19.77
C ASN A 47 -4.96 4.04 19.65
N ARG A 48 -4.72 4.86 18.63
CA ARG A 48 -5.33 6.19 18.50
C ARG A 48 -5.60 6.55 17.03
N ILE A 49 -6.67 7.30 16.80
CA ILE A 49 -6.89 8.06 15.57
C ILE A 49 -7.15 9.52 15.96
N TYR A 50 -6.44 10.45 15.33
CA TYR A 50 -6.58 11.88 15.59
C TYR A 50 -7.23 12.58 14.40
N LYS A 51 -8.05 13.58 14.72
CA LYS A 51 -8.52 14.59 13.76
C LYS A 51 -7.89 15.91 14.15
N LEU A 52 -7.19 16.54 13.21
CA LEU A 52 -6.54 17.83 13.37
C LEU A 52 -7.15 18.83 12.38
N SER A 53 -7.06 20.11 12.73
CA SER A 53 -7.36 21.17 11.77
C SER A 53 -6.25 21.30 10.72
N ASN A 54 -6.46 22.15 9.72
CA ASN A 54 -5.46 22.48 8.70
C ASN A 54 -4.18 23.16 9.25
N ASN A 55 -4.18 23.60 10.50
CA ASN A 55 -3.03 24.20 11.18
C ASN A 55 -2.36 23.23 12.18
N LEU A 56 -2.78 21.96 12.17
CA LEU A 56 -2.32 20.87 13.04
C LEU A 56 -2.74 21.01 14.51
N THR A 57 -3.74 21.83 14.84
CA THR A 57 -4.36 21.80 16.18
C THR A 57 -5.26 20.58 16.32
N LEU A 58 -5.12 19.85 17.43
CA LEU A 58 -5.97 18.71 17.77
C LEU A 58 -7.45 19.14 17.89
N LEU A 59 -8.32 18.48 17.13
CA LEU A 59 -9.78 18.67 17.19
C LEU A 59 -10.47 17.52 17.94
N ARG A 60 -10.10 16.27 17.63
CA ARG A 60 -10.65 15.05 18.23
C ARG A 60 -9.62 13.94 18.32
N THR A 61 -9.83 13.07 19.29
CA THR A 61 -9.06 11.83 19.48
C THR A 61 -10.03 10.67 19.65
N HIS A 62 -9.82 9.60 18.90
CA HIS A 62 -10.53 8.33 19.01
C HIS A 62 -9.58 7.27 19.57
N VAL A 63 -10.06 6.44 20.49
CA VAL A 63 -9.27 5.37 21.11
C VAL A 63 -9.54 4.06 20.38
N THR A 64 -8.50 3.43 19.84
CA THR A 64 -8.61 2.16 19.11
C THR A 64 -8.00 0.97 19.86
N GLY A 65 -7.30 1.22 20.97
CA GLY A 65 -6.72 0.20 21.85
C GLY A 65 -6.01 0.83 23.06
N PRO A 66 -5.19 0.07 23.82
CA PRO A 66 -4.97 -1.38 23.70
C PRO A 66 -6.24 -2.22 23.93
N VAL A 67 -6.24 -3.47 23.48
CA VAL A 67 -7.35 -4.42 23.64
C VAL A 67 -6.86 -5.77 24.17
N GLU A 68 -7.71 -6.51 24.89
CA GLU A 68 -7.42 -7.89 25.28
C GLU A 68 -7.62 -8.81 24.08
N ASP A 69 -6.52 -9.31 23.52
CA ASP A 69 -6.55 -10.12 22.30
C ASP A 69 -5.35 -11.07 22.25
N ASN A 70 -5.37 -12.01 21.30
CA ASN A 70 -4.20 -12.80 20.95
C ASN A 70 -4.23 -13.14 19.45
N GLU A 71 -3.13 -12.85 18.76
CA GLU A 71 -2.99 -13.04 17.31
C GLU A 71 -3.26 -14.48 16.85
N LYS A 72 -3.09 -15.48 17.73
CA LYS A 72 -3.34 -16.89 17.42
C LYS A 72 -4.82 -17.27 17.43
N CYS A 73 -5.71 -16.41 17.94
CA CYS A 73 -7.15 -16.67 18.02
C CYS A 73 -7.84 -16.44 16.67
N TYR A 74 -8.49 -17.46 16.12
CA TYR A 74 -9.34 -17.32 14.95
C TYR A 74 -10.63 -18.15 15.10
N PRO A 75 -11.83 -17.52 15.03
CA PRO A 75 -12.12 -16.08 15.06
C PRO A 75 -11.63 -15.38 16.35
N PRO A 76 -11.65 -14.03 16.43
CA PRO A 76 -11.25 -13.30 17.63
C PRO A 76 -12.19 -13.55 18.82
N PRO A 77 -11.75 -13.22 20.06
CA PRO A 77 -12.45 -13.54 21.31
C PRO A 77 -13.89 -12.99 21.41
N SER A 78 -14.21 -11.93 20.68
CA SER A 78 -15.56 -11.34 20.63
C SER A 78 -16.59 -12.25 19.95
N VAL A 79 -16.14 -13.22 19.15
CA VAL A 79 -17.01 -14.13 18.40
C VAL A 79 -16.93 -15.56 18.94
N GLN A 80 -15.73 -16.02 19.31
CA GLN A 80 -15.51 -17.37 19.81
C GLN A 80 -14.48 -17.39 20.93
N SER A 81 -14.70 -18.23 21.95
CA SER A 81 -13.73 -18.44 23.02
C SER A 81 -12.39 -18.94 22.47
N CYS A 82 -11.31 -18.25 22.82
CA CYS A 82 -9.97 -18.59 22.38
C CYS A 82 -9.27 -19.53 23.37
N PRO A 83 -8.62 -20.62 22.91
CA PRO A 83 -7.86 -21.52 23.77
C PRO A 83 -6.51 -20.94 24.20
N HIS A 84 -6.04 -19.86 23.56
CA HIS A 84 -4.81 -19.18 23.89
C HIS A 84 -5.07 -18.06 24.90
N GLY A 85 -4.15 -17.86 25.85
CA GLY A 85 -4.26 -16.79 26.84
C GLY A 85 -4.31 -15.42 26.17
N LEU A 86 -5.30 -14.61 26.54
CA LEU A 86 -5.42 -13.23 26.07
C LEU A 86 -4.38 -12.34 26.76
N VAL A 87 -3.88 -11.35 26.02
CA VAL A 87 -2.94 -10.36 26.54
C VAL A 87 -3.33 -8.98 26.04
N THR A 88 -3.05 -7.96 26.85
CA THR A 88 -3.19 -6.56 26.45
C THR A 88 -2.30 -6.29 25.23
N THR A 89 -2.94 -6.14 24.06
CA THR A 89 -2.28 -6.02 22.76
C THR A 89 -2.56 -4.64 22.17
N ASN A 90 -1.52 -4.01 21.62
CA ASN A 90 -1.67 -2.75 20.91
C ASN A 90 -2.36 -2.95 19.56
N ASN A 91 -3.29 -2.06 19.23
CA ASN A 91 -3.94 -2.03 17.92
C ASN A 91 -3.23 -1.03 17.00
N VAL A 92 -2.47 -1.52 16.03
CA VAL A 92 -1.74 -0.68 15.07
C VAL A 92 -2.68 -0.30 13.93
N ASN A 93 -2.84 1.00 13.66
CA ASN A 93 -3.56 1.42 12.44
C ASN A 93 -2.74 1.05 11.19
N LYS A 94 -3.26 0.12 10.39
CA LYS A 94 -2.64 -0.45 9.19
C LYS A 94 -3.07 0.22 7.89
N LEU A 95 -4.25 0.85 7.88
CA LEU A 95 -4.79 1.56 6.74
C LEU A 95 -5.70 2.70 7.21
N LEU A 96 -5.67 3.80 6.46
CA LEU A 96 -6.49 4.97 6.72
C LEU A 96 -6.96 5.57 5.38
N LEU A 97 -8.27 5.50 5.11
CA LEU A 97 -8.87 5.98 3.86
C LEU A 97 -10.07 6.89 4.14
N VAL A 98 -10.17 7.99 3.40
CA VAL A 98 -11.34 8.88 3.45
C VAL A 98 -12.35 8.41 2.41
N ASP A 99 -13.51 7.94 2.87
CA ASP A 99 -14.68 7.63 2.04
C ASP A 99 -15.58 8.86 1.97
N TYR A 100 -15.36 9.67 0.93
CA TYR A 100 -16.11 10.91 0.73
C TYR A 100 -17.59 10.66 0.47
N SER A 101 -17.91 9.59 -0.27
CA SER A 101 -19.30 9.21 -0.58
C SER A 101 -20.10 8.82 0.67
N GLY A 102 -19.47 8.10 1.60
CA GLY A 102 -20.06 7.69 2.87
C GLY A 102 -19.91 8.72 4.00
N ASN A 103 -19.28 9.88 3.74
CA ASN A 103 -18.93 10.89 4.74
C ASN A 103 -18.23 10.29 5.99
N ARG A 104 -17.31 9.35 5.76
CA ARG A 104 -16.68 8.55 6.81
C ARG A 104 -15.21 8.27 6.53
N LEU A 105 -14.50 7.86 7.57
CA LEU A 105 -13.12 7.44 7.55
C LEU A 105 -13.10 5.92 7.79
N ILE A 106 -12.46 5.17 6.89
CA ILE A 106 -12.18 3.76 7.05
C ILE A 106 -10.82 3.63 7.70
N ALA A 107 -10.79 3.07 8.91
CA ALA A 107 -9.57 2.89 9.68
C ALA A 107 -9.40 1.41 10.08
N CYS A 108 -8.50 0.71 9.40
CA CYS A 108 -8.25 -0.71 9.66
C CYS A 108 -7.11 -0.90 10.66
N GLY A 109 -7.34 -1.75 11.65
CA GLY A 109 -6.39 -2.08 12.72
C GLY A 109 -5.61 -3.38 12.44
N SER A 110 -4.71 -3.75 13.35
CA SER A 110 -4.04 -5.06 13.38
C SER A 110 -4.69 -6.03 14.38
N ALA A 111 -5.23 -5.51 15.48
CA ALA A 111 -5.88 -6.31 16.51
C ALA A 111 -7.18 -6.94 16.01
N SER A 112 -7.63 -7.97 16.72
CA SER A 112 -8.85 -8.74 16.42
C SER A 112 -8.86 -9.29 14.99
N GLN A 113 -7.72 -9.85 14.56
CA GLN A 113 -7.53 -10.37 13.19
C GLN A 113 -7.66 -9.30 12.09
N GLY A 114 -7.43 -8.03 12.44
CA GLY A 114 -7.38 -6.92 11.51
C GLY A 114 -8.75 -6.41 11.07
N ILE A 115 -9.67 -6.21 12.01
CA ILE A 115 -10.97 -5.57 11.73
C ILE A 115 -10.81 -4.08 11.39
N CYS A 116 -11.78 -3.53 10.68
CA CYS A 116 -11.85 -2.11 10.36
C CYS A 116 -12.97 -1.39 11.12
N GLN A 117 -12.68 -0.15 11.49
CA GLN A 117 -13.63 0.80 12.06
C GLN A 117 -14.05 1.83 11.02
N PHE A 118 -15.31 2.23 11.05
CA PHE A 118 -15.83 3.38 10.33
C PHE A 118 -16.02 4.53 11.32
N LEU A 119 -15.35 5.65 11.08
CA LEU A 119 -15.47 6.85 11.91
C LEU A 119 -16.08 7.99 11.11
N ARG A 120 -17.06 8.70 11.67
CA ARG A 120 -17.63 9.89 11.02
C ARG A 120 -16.56 10.97 10.87
N LEU A 121 -16.50 11.61 9.69
CA LEU A 121 -15.47 12.62 9.41
C LEU A 121 -15.53 13.81 10.38
N ASP A 122 -16.72 14.26 10.76
CA ASP A 122 -16.87 15.47 11.58
C ASP A 122 -16.30 15.35 13.00
N ASP A 123 -16.56 14.24 13.68
CA ASP A 123 -16.32 14.09 15.12
C ASP A 123 -15.63 12.78 15.54
N LEU A 124 -15.25 11.93 14.59
CA LEU A 124 -14.70 10.59 14.83
C LEU A 124 -15.62 9.65 15.62
N PHE A 125 -16.94 9.86 15.56
CA PHE A 125 -17.90 8.92 16.11
C PHE A 125 -17.82 7.59 15.37
N LYS A 126 -17.75 6.47 16.10
CA LYS A 126 -17.73 5.12 15.50
C LYS A 126 -19.11 4.80 14.94
N LEU A 127 -19.21 4.79 13.61
CA LEU A 127 -20.41 4.46 12.85
C LEU A 127 -20.63 2.94 12.80
N GLY A 128 -19.55 2.16 12.75
CA GLY A 128 -19.63 0.71 12.77
C GLY A 128 -18.25 0.05 12.82
N GLU A 129 -18.23 -1.21 13.23
CA GLU A 129 -17.04 -2.07 13.28
C GLU A 129 -17.47 -3.51 13.00
N PRO A 130 -17.75 -3.87 11.73
CA PRO A 130 -18.13 -5.22 11.37
C PRO A 130 -17.07 -6.23 11.80
N HIS A 131 -17.48 -7.29 12.50
CA HIS A 131 -16.55 -8.31 13.00
C HIS A 131 -17.19 -9.71 13.13
N HIS A 132 -18.40 -9.94 12.59
CA HIS A 132 -19.09 -11.23 12.74
C HIS A 132 -18.81 -12.26 11.64
N ARG A 133 -18.30 -11.85 10.47
CA ARG A 133 -18.03 -12.72 9.33
C ARG A 133 -16.53 -12.77 9.03
N LYS A 134 -16.08 -13.84 8.35
CA LYS A 134 -14.66 -14.05 8.03
C LYS A 134 -14.11 -12.91 7.15
N GLU A 135 -14.95 -12.38 6.27
CA GLU A 135 -14.67 -11.28 5.36
C GLU A 135 -14.45 -9.94 6.10
N HIS A 136 -14.83 -9.83 7.36
CA HIS A 136 -14.54 -8.64 8.16
C HIS A 136 -13.11 -8.64 8.72
N TYR A 137 -12.43 -9.79 8.72
CA TYR A 137 -11.05 -9.92 9.16
C TYR A 137 -10.13 -9.72 7.96
N LEU A 138 -9.25 -8.71 8.01
CA LEU A 138 -8.34 -8.43 6.90
C LEU A 138 -7.01 -9.16 7.02
N SER A 139 -6.34 -9.00 8.16
CA SER A 139 -5.02 -9.57 8.44
C SER A 139 -4.54 -9.11 9.82
N SER A 140 -4.09 -10.07 10.64
CA SER A 140 -3.52 -9.79 11.97
C SER A 140 -2.11 -9.17 11.93
N VAL A 141 -1.46 -9.09 10.76
CA VAL A 141 -0.05 -8.66 10.65
C VAL A 141 0.16 -7.34 11.36
N ASN A 142 1.04 -7.34 12.35
CA ASN A 142 1.27 -6.21 13.23
C ASN A 142 2.39 -5.27 12.71
N GLU A 143 2.32 -4.93 11.43
CA GLU A 143 3.26 -4.02 10.77
C GLU A 143 2.46 -2.92 10.03
N SER A 144 2.79 -1.65 10.28
CA SER A 144 2.19 -0.51 9.59
C SER A 144 2.88 -0.25 8.24
N GLY A 145 2.15 0.35 7.29
CA GLY A 145 2.72 0.73 5.98
C GLY A 145 2.94 -0.44 5.02
N THR A 146 2.45 -1.63 5.36
CA THR A 146 2.50 -2.83 4.50
C THR A 146 1.14 -3.20 3.91
N MET A 147 0.08 -2.47 4.29
CA MET A 147 -1.27 -2.58 3.75
C MET A 147 -1.62 -1.28 3.04
N SER A 148 -2.18 -1.38 1.84
CA SER A 148 -2.68 -0.23 1.09
C SER A 148 -3.96 -0.60 0.33
N GLY A 149 -4.73 0.41 -0.05
CA GLY A 149 -6.00 0.18 -0.72
C GLY A 149 -6.58 1.44 -1.35
N VAL A 150 -7.53 1.23 -2.26
CA VAL A 150 -8.20 2.30 -3.01
C VAL A 150 -9.70 2.08 -2.94
N ILE A 151 -10.43 3.16 -2.68
CA ILE A 151 -11.90 3.19 -2.79
C ILE A 151 -12.25 3.56 -4.22
N ILE A 152 -13.07 2.74 -4.86
CA ILE A 152 -13.62 3.00 -6.18
C ILE A 152 -15.09 3.31 -6.03
N GLU A 153 -15.44 4.56 -6.32
CA GLU A 153 -16.82 5.02 -6.37
C GLU A 153 -17.45 4.61 -7.70
N VAL A 154 -18.57 3.89 -7.64
CA VAL A 154 -19.28 3.41 -8.83
C VAL A 154 -20.59 4.17 -8.95
N LEU A 155 -20.73 4.96 -10.02
CA LEU A 155 -21.96 5.70 -10.32
C LEU A 155 -23.16 4.74 -10.39
N ASN A 156 -24.16 4.97 -9.55
CA ASN A 156 -25.37 4.14 -9.43
C ASN A 156 -25.09 2.65 -9.13
N GLY A 157 -23.93 2.34 -8.55
CA GLY A 157 -23.53 0.99 -8.19
C GLY A 157 -23.02 0.90 -6.76
N GLN A 158 -22.53 -0.29 -6.40
CA GLN A 158 -21.92 -0.52 -5.11
C GLN A 158 -20.46 -0.08 -5.14
N ASN A 159 -20.07 0.83 -4.25
CA ASN A 159 -18.68 1.21 -4.07
C ASN A 159 -17.84 0.00 -3.68
N LYS A 160 -16.61 -0.04 -4.20
CA LYS A 160 -15.68 -1.16 -4.03
C LYS A 160 -14.45 -0.68 -3.27
N LEU A 161 -13.91 -1.53 -2.40
CA LEU A 161 -12.59 -1.38 -1.78
C LEU A 161 -11.67 -2.42 -2.38
N PHE A 162 -10.65 -1.97 -3.10
CA PHE A 162 -9.51 -2.82 -3.43
C PHE A 162 -8.48 -2.69 -2.31
N ILE A 163 -8.07 -3.81 -1.73
CA ILE A 163 -7.15 -3.81 -0.59
C ILE A 163 -6.14 -4.94 -0.68
N GLY A 164 -4.87 -4.57 -0.51
CA GLY A 164 -3.73 -5.47 -0.44
C GLY A 164 -3.14 -5.48 0.97
N THR A 165 -2.83 -6.66 1.50
CA THR A 165 -2.23 -6.85 2.82
C THR A 165 -1.31 -8.08 2.86
N PRO A 166 -0.24 -8.05 3.68
CA PRO A 166 0.47 -9.27 4.07
C PRO A 166 -0.43 -10.18 4.91
N ILE A 167 -0.09 -11.46 4.98
CA ILE A 167 -0.91 -12.49 5.64
C ILE A 167 -0.19 -13.30 6.71
N ASP A 168 1.14 -13.18 6.87
CA ASP A 168 1.94 -13.95 7.85
C ASP A 168 1.67 -15.46 7.80
N GLY A 169 1.67 -16.02 6.58
CA GLY A 169 1.43 -17.44 6.34
C GLY A 169 -0.02 -17.92 6.54
N LYS A 170 -0.96 -17.06 6.96
CA LYS A 170 -2.37 -17.41 7.22
C LYS A 170 -3.23 -17.44 5.94
N SER A 171 -2.78 -18.17 4.92
CA SER A 171 -3.41 -18.17 3.58
C SER A 171 -4.84 -18.72 3.55
N GLU A 172 -5.17 -19.62 4.47
CA GLU A 172 -6.53 -20.14 4.61
C GLU A 172 -7.50 -19.05 5.09
N TYR A 173 -7.02 -18.14 5.93
CA TYR A 173 -7.85 -17.11 6.59
C TYR A 173 -8.00 -15.87 5.73
N PHE A 174 -6.90 -15.38 5.15
CA PHE A 174 -6.87 -14.06 4.50
C PHE A 174 -6.41 -14.15 3.05
N PRO A 175 -7.11 -13.50 2.10
CA PRO A 175 -6.52 -13.16 0.82
C PRO A 175 -5.49 -12.06 0.98
N THR A 176 -4.44 -12.10 0.16
CA THR A 176 -3.43 -11.04 0.13
C THR A 176 -3.90 -9.82 -0.66
N LEU A 177 -4.72 -10.02 -1.71
CA LEU A 177 -5.33 -8.95 -2.50
C LEU A 177 -6.81 -9.26 -2.69
N SER A 178 -7.69 -8.27 -2.54
CA SER A 178 -9.14 -8.50 -2.66
C SER A 178 -9.89 -7.26 -3.12
N SER A 179 -11.03 -7.49 -3.80
CA SER A 179 -12.02 -6.48 -4.13
C SER A 179 -13.27 -6.76 -3.32
N ARG A 180 -13.62 -5.80 -2.45
CA ARG A 180 -14.63 -5.94 -1.41
C ARG A 180 -15.73 -4.89 -1.57
N LYS A 181 -16.94 -5.21 -1.13
CA LYS A 181 -18.10 -4.31 -1.13
C LYS A 181 -17.98 -3.29 0.02
N LEU A 182 -18.30 -2.03 -0.26
CA LEU A 182 -18.42 -0.97 0.75
C LEU A 182 -19.88 -0.54 0.90
N MET A 183 -20.63 -1.17 1.80
CA MET A 183 -22.06 -0.90 1.98
C MET A 183 -22.32 0.51 2.50
N ALA A 184 -23.50 1.06 2.19
CA ALA A 184 -23.89 2.38 2.68
C ALA A 184 -24.06 2.41 4.21
N ASN A 185 -24.72 1.38 4.78
CA ASN A 185 -24.83 1.20 6.22
C ASN A 185 -23.59 0.46 6.76
N GLU A 186 -22.90 1.07 7.73
CA GLU A 186 -21.70 0.54 8.37
C GLU A 186 -21.93 -0.74 9.18
N GLU A 187 -23.16 -1.00 9.62
CA GLU A 187 -23.54 -2.22 10.36
C GLU A 187 -23.99 -3.35 9.43
N ASN A 188 -24.06 -3.11 8.11
CA ASN A 188 -24.49 -4.13 7.16
C ASN A 188 -23.53 -5.32 7.16
N ALA A 189 -24.06 -6.53 7.36
CA ALA A 189 -23.27 -7.76 7.42
C ALA A 189 -22.58 -8.14 6.09
N GLU A 190 -22.94 -7.52 4.97
CA GLU A 190 -22.24 -7.65 3.68
C GLU A 190 -21.05 -6.70 3.53
N MET A 191 -20.80 -5.81 4.51
CA MET A 191 -19.62 -4.97 4.52
C MET A 191 -18.36 -5.81 4.36
N PHE A 192 -17.45 -5.38 3.50
CA PHE A 192 -16.22 -6.09 3.16
C PHE A 192 -16.40 -7.48 2.52
N GLY A 193 -17.63 -7.91 2.24
CA GLY A 193 -17.88 -9.11 1.44
C GLY A 193 -17.26 -8.97 0.04
N PHE A 194 -16.85 -10.07 -0.58
CA PHE A 194 -16.29 -10.04 -1.92
C PHE A 194 -17.30 -9.49 -2.94
N VAL A 195 -16.83 -8.70 -3.91
CA VAL A 195 -17.66 -8.18 -5.00
C VAL A 195 -18.32 -9.32 -5.77
N TYR A 196 -17.56 -10.41 -5.98
CA TYR A 196 -18.05 -11.63 -6.58
C TYR A 196 -17.46 -12.84 -5.86
N GLN A 197 -18.28 -13.84 -5.60
CA GLN A 197 -17.89 -15.07 -4.94
C GLN A 197 -18.70 -16.23 -5.50
N ASP A 198 -18.00 -17.20 -6.07
CA ASP A 198 -18.51 -18.47 -6.57
C ASP A 198 -17.62 -19.61 -6.05
N GLU A 199 -18.04 -20.86 -6.25
CA GLU A 199 -17.32 -22.06 -5.80
C GLU A 199 -15.91 -22.17 -6.38
N PHE A 200 -15.71 -21.66 -7.60
CA PHE A 200 -14.43 -21.77 -8.32
C PHE A 200 -13.59 -20.50 -8.31
N VAL A 201 -14.24 -19.34 -8.38
CA VAL A 201 -13.59 -18.04 -8.53
C VAL A 201 -14.23 -17.02 -7.61
N SER A 202 -13.41 -16.14 -7.06
CA SER A 202 -13.84 -15.07 -6.17
C SER A 202 -13.01 -13.83 -6.48
N SER A 203 -13.51 -12.64 -6.15
CA SER A 203 -12.81 -11.37 -6.34
C SER A 203 -11.69 -11.17 -5.29
N GLN A 204 -10.80 -12.14 -5.19
CA GLN A 204 -9.68 -12.20 -4.26
C GLN A 204 -8.53 -13.05 -4.81
N LEU A 205 -7.33 -12.84 -4.26
CA LEU A 205 -6.13 -13.60 -4.54
C LEU A 205 -5.54 -14.11 -3.23
N LYS A 206 -5.31 -15.42 -3.13
CA LYS A 206 -4.72 -16.08 -1.96
C LYS A 206 -3.33 -16.62 -2.30
N ILE A 207 -2.43 -16.61 -1.32
CA ILE A 207 -1.12 -17.26 -1.46
C ILE A 207 -1.34 -18.78 -1.36
N PRO A 208 -0.92 -19.60 -2.34
CA PRO A 208 -1.06 -21.05 -2.26
C PRO A 208 -0.31 -21.65 -1.06
N SER A 209 -0.89 -22.67 -0.42
CA SER A 209 -0.25 -23.42 0.67
C SER A 209 1.07 -24.07 0.25
N ASP A 210 1.17 -24.52 -1.01
CA ASP A 210 2.38 -25.12 -1.57
C ASP A 210 3.54 -24.11 -1.61
N THR A 211 3.24 -22.85 -1.97
CA THR A 211 4.22 -21.75 -1.94
C THR A 211 4.72 -21.50 -0.53
N LEU A 212 3.83 -21.46 0.46
CA LEU A 212 4.20 -21.27 1.86
C LEU A 212 4.93 -22.48 2.45
N SER A 213 4.61 -23.69 2.00
CA SER A 213 5.32 -24.90 2.42
C SER A 213 6.75 -24.91 1.89
N LYS A 214 6.96 -24.41 0.67
CA LYS A 214 8.29 -24.29 0.05
C LYS A 214 9.06 -23.07 0.55
N PHE A 215 8.38 -21.96 0.80
CA PHE A 215 8.95 -20.70 1.26
C PHE A 215 8.14 -20.18 2.46
N PRO A 216 8.41 -20.66 3.69
CA PRO A 216 7.61 -20.34 4.89
C PRO A 216 7.52 -18.86 5.25
N THR A 217 8.43 -18.05 4.72
CA THR A 217 8.52 -16.60 4.98
C THR A 217 8.02 -15.76 3.80
N PHE A 218 7.48 -16.40 2.75
CA PHE A 218 6.91 -15.68 1.61
C PHE A 218 5.68 -14.89 2.06
N ASP A 219 5.70 -13.60 1.78
CA ASP A 219 4.56 -12.70 1.97
C ASP A 219 4.63 -11.55 0.95
N ILE A 220 3.53 -10.81 0.81
CA ILE A 220 3.41 -9.68 -0.12
C ILE A 220 3.08 -8.42 0.67
N TYR A 221 4.00 -7.45 0.64
CA TYR A 221 3.87 -6.16 1.31
C TYR A 221 3.42 -5.10 0.29
N TYR A 222 2.31 -4.41 0.55
CA TYR A 222 1.68 -3.46 -0.39
C TYR A 222 1.99 -2.03 0.04
N ILE A 223 3.08 -1.46 -0.50
CA ILE A 223 3.66 -0.20 -0.06
C ILE A 223 2.84 1.01 -0.50
N TYR A 224 2.36 1.00 -1.75
CA TYR A 224 1.56 2.11 -2.30
C TYR A 224 0.51 1.58 -3.26
N SER A 225 -0.64 2.25 -3.31
CA SER A 225 -1.72 1.93 -4.24
C SER A 225 -2.41 3.19 -4.76
N PHE A 226 -2.92 3.10 -5.98
CA PHE A 226 -3.62 4.20 -6.63
C PHE A 226 -4.56 3.68 -7.71
N SER A 227 -5.60 4.45 -8.01
CA SER A 227 -6.40 4.28 -9.23
C SER A 227 -5.88 5.22 -10.31
N SER A 228 -5.89 4.74 -11.55
CA SER A 228 -5.63 5.55 -12.73
C SER A 228 -6.49 5.01 -13.86
N GLU A 229 -7.25 5.90 -14.51
CA GLU A 229 -8.23 5.56 -15.53
C GLU A 229 -9.22 4.49 -15.01
N GLN A 230 -9.25 3.31 -15.61
CA GLN A 230 -10.14 2.19 -15.26
C GLN A 230 -9.43 1.05 -14.50
N PHE A 231 -8.25 1.33 -13.95
CA PHE A 231 -7.39 0.35 -13.31
C PHE A 231 -7.04 0.73 -11.87
N VAL A 232 -6.70 -0.29 -11.09
CA VAL A 232 -6.08 -0.15 -9.78
C VAL A 232 -4.67 -0.73 -9.85
N TYR A 233 -3.71 0.03 -9.32
CA TYR A 233 -2.31 -0.35 -9.28
C TYR A 233 -1.81 -0.49 -7.85
N TYR A 234 -0.85 -1.39 -7.66
CA TYR A 234 -0.11 -1.54 -6.41
C TYR A 234 1.38 -1.61 -6.68
N LEU A 235 2.18 -0.94 -5.85
CA LEU A 235 3.60 -1.25 -5.70
C LEU A 235 3.76 -2.19 -4.52
N THR A 236 4.27 -3.38 -4.83
CA THR A 236 4.45 -4.46 -3.87
C THR A 236 5.91 -4.78 -3.70
N LEU A 237 6.25 -5.32 -2.54
CA LEU A 237 7.53 -5.95 -2.27
C LEU A 237 7.26 -7.39 -1.90
N GLN A 238 7.92 -8.32 -2.60
CA GLN A 238 7.68 -9.76 -2.47
C GLN A 238 9.03 -10.47 -2.32
N LEU A 239 9.04 -11.63 -1.67
CA LEU A 239 10.22 -12.50 -1.71
C LEU A 239 10.45 -12.99 -3.15
N ASP A 240 11.68 -12.88 -3.63
CA ASP A 240 12.07 -13.40 -4.93
C ASP A 240 12.31 -14.91 -4.82
N THR A 241 11.31 -15.69 -5.18
CA THR A 241 11.33 -17.16 -5.09
C THR A 241 12.30 -17.82 -6.08
N GLN A 242 12.88 -17.07 -7.02
CA GLN A 242 13.87 -17.59 -7.97
C GLN A 242 15.30 -17.35 -7.47
N LEU A 243 15.54 -16.23 -6.78
CA LEU A 243 16.84 -15.89 -6.20
C LEU A 243 17.02 -16.39 -4.76
N THR A 244 15.93 -16.57 -4.03
CA THR A 244 15.95 -17.01 -2.64
C THR A 244 15.93 -18.53 -2.54
N SER A 245 16.81 -19.10 -1.70
CA SER A 245 16.76 -20.52 -1.38
C SER A 245 15.47 -20.86 -0.60
N PRO A 246 14.83 -22.02 -0.85
CA PRO A 246 13.74 -22.52 -0.01
C PRO A 246 14.14 -22.73 1.46
N ASP A 247 15.43 -22.91 1.74
CA ASP A 247 15.93 -23.10 3.10
C ASP A 247 15.76 -21.82 3.93
N SER A 248 15.07 -21.91 5.08
CA SER A 248 14.74 -20.77 5.95
C SER A 248 15.96 -20.10 6.60
N THR A 249 17.13 -20.72 6.52
CA THR A 249 18.43 -20.18 6.98
C THR A 249 19.18 -19.43 5.87
N GLY A 250 18.69 -19.50 4.63
CA GLY A 250 19.29 -18.83 3.48
C GLY A 250 19.05 -17.32 3.49
N GLU A 251 19.85 -16.60 2.72
CA GLU A 251 19.63 -15.17 2.50
C GLU A 251 18.33 -14.94 1.73
N GLN A 252 17.50 -14.03 2.24
CA GLN A 252 16.25 -13.62 1.60
C GLN A 252 16.48 -12.45 0.65
N PHE A 253 16.03 -12.61 -0.59
CA PHE A 253 16.04 -11.57 -1.62
C PHE A 253 14.61 -11.12 -1.89
N PHE A 254 14.41 -9.82 -2.02
CA PHE A 254 13.13 -9.20 -2.28
C PHE A 254 13.17 -8.47 -3.61
N THR A 255 12.04 -8.53 -4.32
CA THR A 255 11.86 -7.84 -5.60
C THR A 255 10.62 -6.98 -5.53
N SER A 256 10.77 -5.69 -5.87
CA SER A 256 9.63 -4.79 -6.03
C SER A 256 8.89 -5.08 -7.32
N LYS A 257 7.57 -5.12 -7.27
CA LYS A 257 6.72 -5.33 -8.44
C LYS A 257 5.58 -4.33 -8.50
N ILE A 258 5.21 -3.94 -9.71
CA ILE A 258 3.95 -3.25 -9.98
C ILE A 258 2.87 -4.27 -10.35
N VAL A 259 1.73 -4.19 -9.69
CA VAL A 259 0.54 -5.00 -9.95
C VAL A 259 -0.52 -4.11 -10.58
N ARG A 260 -1.32 -4.66 -11.51
CA ARG A 260 -2.49 -3.97 -12.09
C ARG A 260 -3.70 -4.91 -12.11
N LEU A 261 -4.87 -4.35 -11.80
CA LEU A 261 -6.19 -4.97 -11.98
C LEU A 261 -7.15 -3.99 -12.68
N CYS A 262 -8.10 -4.50 -13.45
CA CYS A 262 -9.26 -3.73 -13.90
C CYS A 262 -10.25 -3.51 -12.75
N VAL A 263 -10.88 -2.35 -12.73
CA VAL A 263 -11.98 -2.04 -11.80
C VAL A 263 -13.20 -2.95 -12.03
N ASP A 264 -13.51 -3.22 -13.30
CA ASP A 264 -14.66 -4.00 -13.74
C ASP A 264 -14.29 -5.43 -14.14
N ASP A 265 -13.43 -6.04 -13.34
CA ASP A 265 -13.07 -7.45 -13.42
C ASP A 265 -13.39 -8.17 -12.09
N PRO A 266 -14.63 -8.68 -11.92
CA PRO A 266 -15.01 -9.40 -10.71
C PRO A 266 -14.30 -10.75 -10.55
N LYS A 267 -13.69 -11.30 -11.62
CA LYS A 267 -13.05 -12.63 -11.61
C LYS A 267 -11.53 -12.58 -11.40
N PHE A 268 -10.94 -11.38 -11.32
CA PHE A 268 -9.50 -11.15 -11.11
C PHE A 268 -8.60 -11.68 -12.25
N TYR A 269 -9.16 -11.87 -13.44
CA TYR A 269 -8.41 -12.33 -14.62
C TYR A 269 -7.48 -11.28 -15.23
N SER A 270 -7.69 -10.01 -14.91
CA SER A 270 -6.84 -8.89 -15.31
C SER A 270 -5.54 -8.77 -14.50
N TYR A 271 -5.32 -9.64 -13.51
CA TYR A 271 -4.12 -9.60 -12.67
C TYR A 271 -2.86 -9.76 -13.52
N VAL A 272 -2.02 -8.73 -13.46
CA VAL A 272 -0.67 -8.76 -14.00
C VAL A 272 0.32 -8.22 -12.97
N GLU A 273 1.52 -8.77 -12.93
CA GLU A 273 2.61 -8.22 -12.12
C GLU A 273 3.93 -8.14 -12.89
N PHE A 274 4.69 -7.07 -12.69
CA PHE A 274 5.99 -6.87 -13.33
C PHE A 274 7.01 -6.41 -12.31
N PRO A 275 8.24 -6.97 -12.30
CA PRO A 275 9.35 -6.38 -11.58
C PRO A 275 9.54 -4.92 -11.98
N ILE A 276 9.80 -4.06 -11.01
CA ILE A 276 10.02 -2.63 -11.22
C ILE A 276 11.20 -2.16 -10.37
N GLY A 277 11.97 -1.21 -10.89
CA GLY A 277 13.08 -0.61 -10.16
C GLY A 277 13.87 0.33 -11.04
N CYS A 278 15.08 0.65 -10.60
CA CYS A 278 15.97 1.53 -11.34
C CYS A 278 17.40 1.05 -11.27
N VAL A 279 18.18 1.45 -12.27
CA VAL A 279 19.63 1.28 -12.30
C VAL A 279 20.27 2.65 -12.49
N GLN A 280 21.22 3.00 -11.63
CA GLN A 280 22.02 4.22 -11.74
C GLN A 280 23.50 3.86 -11.59
N ASP A 281 24.32 4.22 -12.57
CA ASP A 281 25.77 3.93 -12.58
C ASP A 281 26.13 2.45 -12.32
N GLY A 282 25.30 1.54 -12.84
CA GLY A 282 25.46 0.08 -12.66
C GLY A 282 24.99 -0.46 -11.30
N ILE A 283 24.46 0.39 -10.42
CA ILE A 283 23.89 -0.01 -9.13
C ILE A 283 22.39 -0.21 -9.28
N GLU A 284 21.89 -1.36 -8.82
CA GLU A 284 20.47 -1.68 -8.83
C GLU A 284 19.75 -1.21 -7.57
N TYR A 285 18.55 -0.67 -7.74
CA TYR A 285 17.67 -0.22 -6.67
C TYR A 285 16.31 -0.91 -6.84
N ARG A 286 16.04 -1.92 -6.00
CA ARG A 286 14.91 -2.85 -6.16
C ARG A 286 14.00 -2.96 -4.94
N LEU A 287 14.19 -2.12 -3.92
CA LEU A 287 13.38 -2.12 -2.69
C LEU A 287 12.55 -0.84 -2.59
N ILE A 288 11.29 -0.88 -3.02
CA ILE A 288 10.38 0.27 -2.95
C ILE A 288 10.22 0.74 -1.49
N GLN A 289 10.32 2.05 -1.28
CA GLN A 289 10.13 2.69 0.02
C GLN A 289 8.81 3.49 0.05
N ASP A 290 8.53 4.22 -1.02
CA ASP A 290 7.30 5.00 -1.18
C ASP A 290 7.10 5.38 -2.66
N ALA A 291 5.87 5.77 -3.02
CA ALA A 291 5.54 6.29 -4.33
C ALA A 291 4.41 7.31 -4.31
N TYR A 292 4.33 8.11 -5.37
CA TYR A 292 3.30 9.14 -5.48
C TYR A 292 2.89 9.36 -6.94
N LEU A 293 1.61 9.11 -7.22
CA LEU A 293 0.99 9.41 -8.51
C LEU A 293 0.70 10.91 -8.60
N THR A 294 1.06 11.54 -9.71
CA THR A 294 0.75 12.94 -9.95
C THR A 294 0.67 13.25 -11.45
N LYS A 295 0.33 14.50 -11.78
CA LYS A 295 0.44 15.03 -13.14
C LYS A 295 1.81 15.68 -13.35
N PRO A 296 2.40 15.58 -14.56
CA PRO A 296 3.71 16.15 -14.84
C PRO A 296 3.70 17.69 -14.86
N GLY A 297 2.58 18.34 -15.16
CA GLY A 297 2.58 19.75 -15.51
C GLY A 297 3.28 20.01 -16.85
N LYS A 298 3.18 21.24 -17.34
CA LYS A 298 3.57 21.60 -18.72
C LYS A 298 5.04 21.34 -19.06
N ALA A 299 5.96 21.71 -18.19
CA ALA A 299 7.40 21.65 -18.47
C ALA A 299 7.88 20.19 -18.58
N LEU A 300 7.53 19.35 -17.59
CA LEU A 300 7.94 17.96 -17.57
C LEU A 300 7.19 17.14 -18.64
N ALA A 301 5.91 17.42 -18.88
CA ALA A 301 5.16 16.76 -19.97
C ALA A 301 5.85 16.97 -21.33
N LYS A 302 6.26 18.22 -21.61
CA LYS A 302 6.99 18.57 -22.84
C LYS A 302 8.33 17.84 -22.93
N TYR A 303 9.08 17.76 -21.83
CA TYR A 303 10.38 17.06 -21.80
C TYR A 303 10.23 15.55 -22.02
N LEU A 304 9.21 14.94 -21.41
CA LEU A 304 8.93 13.51 -21.54
C LEU A 304 8.21 13.13 -22.86
N GLY A 305 7.74 14.11 -23.62
CA GLY A 305 6.96 13.87 -24.84
C GLY A 305 5.59 13.24 -24.58
N ILE A 306 4.95 13.59 -23.45
CA ILE A 306 3.64 13.07 -23.04
C ILE A 306 2.62 14.20 -22.89
N SER A 307 1.34 13.84 -22.77
CA SER A 307 0.26 14.78 -22.48
C SER A 307 0.38 15.32 -21.05
N GLU A 308 -0.05 16.57 -20.81
CA GLU A 308 -0.18 17.12 -19.45
C GLU A 308 -1.21 16.36 -18.61
N GLN A 309 -2.12 15.63 -19.28
CA GLN A 309 -3.12 14.78 -18.64
C GLN A 309 -2.63 13.35 -18.37
N GLU A 310 -1.45 12.98 -18.89
CA GLU A 310 -0.86 11.67 -18.61
C GLU A 310 -0.44 11.58 -17.14
N ASP A 311 -0.69 10.44 -16.50
CA ASP A 311 -0.20 10.20 -15.15
C ASP A 311 1.29 9.87 -15.16
N ILE A 312 2.00 10.36 -14.14
CA ILE A 312 3.37 9.97 -13.83
C ILE A 312 3.47 9.49 -12.38
N LEU A 313 4.41 8.58 -12.14
CA LEU A 313 4.64 7.96 -10.85
C LEU A 313 6.07 8.25 -10.40
N PHE A 314 6.21 9.01 -9.32
CA PHE A 314 7.47 9.13 -8.61
C PHE A 314 7.60 8.00 -7.61
N THR A 315 8.80 7.46 -7.44
CA THR A 315 9.08 6.31 -6.57
C THR A 315 10.43 6.46 -5.90
N ILE A 316 10.57 6.01 -4.66
CA ILE A 316 11.87 5.88 -4.00
C ILE A 316 12.23 4.41 -3.86
N PHE A 317 13.41 4.01 -4.31
CA PHE A 317 13.95 2.68 -4.09
C PHE A 317 15.23 2.73 -3.27
N SER A 318 15.39 1.80 -2.34
CA SER A 318 16.68 1.52 -1.71
C SER A 318 17.52 0.56 -2.55
N GLN A 319 18.84 0.66 -2.40
CA GLN A 319 19.83 -0.17 -3.10
C GLN A 319 19.64 -1.67 -2.83
N GLY A 320 19.86 -2.48 -3.86
CA GLY A 320 19.92 -3.94 -3.78
C GLY A 320 18.56 -4.60 -3.60
N GLN A 321 18.59 -5.83 -3.08
CA GLN A 321 17.41 -6.71 -2.90
C GLN A 321 17.36 -7.36 -1.51
N LYS A 322 18.24 -6.98 -0.58
CA LYS A 322 18.35 -7.61 0.74
C LYS A 322 17.76 -6.72 1.84
N ASN A 323 17.40 -7.31 2.97
CA ASN A 323 17.05 -6.62 4.21
C ASN A 323 15.86 -5.64 4.09
N ARG A 324 14.68 -6.10 3.66
CA ARG A 324 13.45 -5.28 3.63
C ARG A 324 13.22 -4.49 4.92
N VAL A 325 13.33 -5.15 6.07
CA VAL A 325 13.00 -4.56 7.39
C VAL A 325 13.91 -3.38 7.73
N LYS A 326 15.15 -3.40 7.25
CA LYS A 326 16.12 -2.33 7.47
C LYS A 326 16.93 -2.11 6.20
N PRO A 327 16.34 -1.42 5.19
CA PRO A 327 16.96 -1.30 3.89
C PRO A 327 18.20 -0.41 3.95
N PRO A 328 19.14 -0.52 3.00
CA PRO A 328 20.32 0.33 2.93
C PRO A 328 19.97 1.83 2.91
N LYS A 329 20.91 2.66 3.38
CA LYS A 329 20.76 4.13 3.34
C LYS A 329 20.76 4.65 1.91
N GLU A 330 21.57 4.04 1.04
CA GLU A 330 21.63 4.46 -0.35
C GLU A 330 20.28 4.22 -1.05
N SER A 331 19.74 5.29 -1.61
CA SER A 331 18.39 5.33 -2.19
C SER A 331 18.33 6.22 -3.42
N VAL A 332 17.41 5.94 -4.33
CA VAL A 332 17.19 6.69 -5.57
C VAL A 332 15.73 7.08 -5.70
N LEU A 333 15.50 8.34 -6.11
CA LEU A 333 14.22 8.84 -6.59
C LEU A 333 14.16 8.58 -8.09
N CYS A 334 13.13 7.88 -8.54
CA CYS A 334 12.89 7.55 -9.93
C CYS A 334 11.52 8.01 -10.41
N LEU A 335 11.39 8.04 -11.73
CA LEU A 335 10.20 8.42 -12.44
C LEU A 335 9.77 7.34 -13.43
N PHE A 336 8.47 7.03 -13.42
CA PHE A 336 7.80 6.21 -14.42
C PHE A 336 6.66 7.00 -15.05
N THR A 337 6.52 6.90 -16.37
CA THR A 337 5.28 7.33 -17.03
C THR A 337 4.30 6.17 -17.04
N LEU A 338 3.03 6.43 -16.74
CA LEU A 338 2.03 5.36 -16.76
C LEU A 338 1.86 4.79 -18.17
N LYS A 339 1.98 5.62 -19.21
CA LYS A 339 2.14 5.17 -20.60
C LYS A 339 3.17 4.06 -20.78
N LYS A 340 4.41 4.22 -20.29
CA LYS A 340 5.46 3.19 -20.44
C LYS A 340 5.09 1.89 -19.73
N ILE A 341 4.48 1.99 -18.55
CA ILE A 341 4.00 0.82 -17.80
C ILE A 341 2.89 0.11 -18.59
N LYS A 342 1.90 0.85 -19.10
CA LYS A 342 0.80 0.32 -19.93
C LYS A 342 1.33 -0.35 -21.19
N ASP A 343 2.26 0.27 -21.90
CA ASP A 343 2.89 -0.28 -23.10
C ASP A 343 3.59 -1.61 -22.80
N LYS A 344 4.32 -1.71 -21.67
CA LYS A 344 4.98 -2.96 -21.26
C LYS A 344 4.01 -4.07 -20.87
N ILE A 345 2.93 -3.73 -20.19
CA ILE A 345 1.88 -4.69 -19.86
C ILE A 345 1.22 -5.20 -21.15
N LYS A 346 0.86 -4.29 -22.06
CA LYS A 346 0.25 -4.62 -23.35
C LYS A 346 1.15 -5.50 -24.21
N GLU A 347 2.43 -5.14 -24.36
CA GLU A 347 3.42 -5.90 -25.11
C GLU A 347 3.51 -7.35 -24.60
N ARG A 348 3.53 -7.52 -23.26
CA ARG A 348 3.60 -8.82 -22.62
C ARG A 348 2.33 -9.65 -22.80
N ILE A 349 1.15 -9.04 -22.70
CA ILE A 349 -0.13 -9.71 -22.96
C ILE A 349 -0.17 -10.14 -24.43
N GLN A 350 0.13 -9.24 -25.37
CA GLN A 350 0.17 -9.55 -26.80
C GLN A 350 1.12 -10.71 -27.11
N SER A 351 2.29 -10.75 -26.49
CA SER A 351 3.24 -11.87 -26.60
C SER A 351 2.65 -13.19 -26.10
N CYS A 352 2.00 -13.20 -24.93
CA CYS A 352 1.36 -14.41 -24.41
C CYS A 352 0.21 -14.88 -25.33
N TYR A 353 -0.58 -13.95 -25.88
CA TYR A 353 -1.66 -14.30 -26.81
C TYR A 353 -1.17 -14.74 -28.20
N ARG A 354 0.13 -14.59 -28.52
CA ARG A 354 0.79 -15.27 -29.64
C ARG A 354 1.30 -16.67 -29.29
N GLY A 355 1.09 -17.13 -28.05
CA GLY A 355 1.57 -18.42 -27.55
C GLY A 355 3.05 -18.42 -27.14
N GLU A 356 3.65 -17.25 -26.94
CA GLU A 356 5.08 -17.13 -26.63
C GLU A 356 5.34 -17.31 -25.13
N GLY A 357 6.21 -18.27 -24.78
CA GLY A 357 6.69 -18.46 -23.42
C GLY A 357 5.64 -19.05 -22.46
N LYS A 358 5.70 -18.62 -21.20
CA LYS A 358 4.88 -19.13 -20.10
C LYS A 358 4.24 -17.99 -19.32
N LEU A 359 3.38 -18.28 -18.36
CA LEU A 359 2.77 -17.26 -17.51
C LEU A 359 3.77 -16.61 -16.54
N SER A 360 4.79 -17.34 -16.09
CA SER A 360 5.92 -16.79 -15.32
C SER A 360 5.52 -16.08 -14.03
N LEU A 361 4.71 -16.77 -13.21
CA LEU A 361 4.16 -16.25 -11.97
C LEU A 361 4.41 -17.23 -10.80
N PRO A 362 5.65 -17.34 -10.31
CA PRO A 362 6.14 -18.50 -9.56
C PRO A 362 5.52 -18.67 -8.17
N TRP A 363 5.09 -17.58 -7.54
CA TRP A 363 4.49 -17.66 -6.19
C TRP A 363 3.03 -18.12 -6.21
N LEU A 364 2.33 -17.94 -7.33
CA LEU A 364 0.91 -18.26 -7.47
C LEU A 364 0.68 -19.55 -8.25
N LEU A 365 1.52 -19.84 -9.24
CA LEU A 365 1.40 -21.01 -10.10
C LEU A 365 2.41 -22.09 -9.68
N ASN A 366 1.93 -23.13 -8.99
CA ASN A 366 2.77 -24.26 -8.56
C ASN A 366 3.43 -24.99 -9.75
N LYS A 367 2.76 -24.97 -10.91
CA LYS A 367 3.29 -25.47 -12.17
C LYS A 367 3.23 -24.36 -13.22
N GLU A 368 4.37 -24.11 -13.84
CA GLU A 368 4.46 -23.19 -14.96
C GLU A 368 3.56 -23.61 -16.13
N LEU A 369 2.64 -22.73 -16.51
CA LEU A 369 1.69 -22.93 -17.61
C LEU A 369 2.18 -22.19 -18.85
N GLY A 370 2.07 -22.83 -20.01
CA GLY A 370 2.39 -22.21 -21.30
C GLY A 370 1.35 -21.19 -21.71
N CYS A 371 1.79 -20.15 -22.43
CA CYS A 371 0.89 -19.21 -23.07
C CYS A 371 0.14 -19.87 -24.23
N ILE A 372 -1.17 -19.66 -24.32
CA ILE A 372 -2.05 -20.20 -25.35
C ILE A 372 -2.25 -19.14 -26.44
N ASN A 373 -1.98 -19.50 -27.69
CA ASN A 373 -2.21 -18.62 -28.84
C ASN A 373 -3.72 -18.42 -29.06
N SER A 374 -4.15 -17.16 -29.23
CA SER A 374 -5.53 -16.82 -29.58
C SER A 374 -5.58 -15.52 -30.39
N PRO A 375 -6.36 -15.45 -31.48
CA PRO A 375 -6.43 -14.29 -32.36
C PRO A 375 -7.31 -13.17 -31.77
N LEU A 376 -6.84 -12.55 -30.68
CA LEU A 376 -7.50 -11.42 -30.03
C LEU A 376 -6.75 -10.11 -30.27
N GLN A 377 -7.52 -9.04 -30.49
CA GLN A 377 -6.98 -7.69 -30.51
C GLN A 377 -6.80 -7.21 -29.07
N ILE A 378 -5.56 -7.11 -28.62
CA ILE A 378 -5.21 -6.62 -27.28
C ILE A 378 -4.98 -5.11 -27.36
N ASP A 379 -5.91 -4.36 -26.76
CA ASP A 379 -5.79 -2.92 -26.54
C ASP A 379 -5.36 -2.60 -25.09
N ASP A 380 -5.31 -1.31 -24.77
CA ASP A 380 -4.88 -0.83 -23.45
C ASP A 380 -5.93 -1.16 -22.36
N ASN A 381 -7.18 -1.38 -22.78
CA ASN A 381 -8.36 -1.58 -21.95
C ASN A 381 -8.68 -3.05 -21.68
N PHE A 382 -7.88 -3.96 -22.21
CA PHE A 382 -8.08 -5.40 -22.06
C PHE A 382 -8.05 -5.85 -20.59
N CYS A 383 -9.14 -6.48 -20.13
CA CYS A 383 -9.36 -6.91 -18.74
C CYS A 383 -9.27 -8.42 -18.51
N GLY A 384 -8.49 -9.13 -19.33
CA GLY A 384 -8.29 -10.57 -19.18
C GLY A 384 -9.39 -11.42 -19.85
N GLN A 385 -9.16 -12.72 -19.87
CA GLN A 385 -10.07 -13.78 -20.35
C GLN A 385 -9.92 -14.99 -19.42
N ASP A 386 -10.68 -16.06 -19.69
CA ASP A 386 -10.63 -17.30 -18.92
C ASP A 386 -9.32 -18.11 -19.13
N PHE A 387 -8.45 -17.73 -20.07
CA PHE A 387 -7.12 -18.33 -20.28
C PHE A 387 -6.00 -17.27 -20.39
N ASN A 388 -4.75 -17.70 -20.21
CA ASN A 388 -3.54 -16.87 -20.11
C ASN A 388 -3.46 -15.93 -18.89
N GLN A 389 -4.10 -16.31 -17.79
CA GLN A 389 -4.15 -15.57 -16.55
C GLN A 389 -3.96 -16.51 -15.35
N PRO A 390 -3.50 -15.98 -14.21
CA PRO A 390 -2.85 -14.67 -14.02
C PRO A 390 -1.47 -14.62 -14.68
N LEU A 391 -1.01 -13.42 -15.08
CA LEU A 391 0.18 -13.26 -15.94
C LEU A 391 1.30 -12.49 -15.25
N GLY A 392 2.50 -13.08 -15.19
CA GLY A 392 3.72 -12.43 -14.73
C GLY A 392 4.56 -11.85 -15.86
N GLY A 393 5.26 -10.77 -15.55
CA GLY A 393 6.28 -10.13 -16.38
C GLY A 393 7.68 -10.60 -16.01
N THR A 394 8.47 -11.00 -17.01
CA THR A 394 9.87 -11.40 -16.83
C THR A 394 10.85 -10.24 -17.00
N VAL A 395 10.49 -9.23 -17.79
CA VAL A 395 11.32 -8.06 -18.06
C VAL A 395 11.00 -6.97 -17.04
N THR A 396 12.02 -6.57 -16.29
CA THR A 396 11.91 -5.47 -15.32
C THR A 396 11.59 -4.15 -16.02
N ILE A 397 10.60 -3.43 -15.50
CA ILE A 397 10.29 -2.08 -15.96
C ILE A 397 11.26 -1.14 -15.26
N GLU A 398 12.22 -0.62 -16.02
CA GLU A 398 13.22 0.33 -15.51
C GLU A 398 12.67 1.78 -15.50
N GLY A 399 12.82 2.44 -14.36
CA GLY A 399 12.49 3.86 -14.17
C GLY A 399 13.62 4.78 -14.61
N THR A 400 13.29 6.05 -14.83
CA THR A 400 14.30 7.10 -15.06
C THR A 400 14.80 7.61 -13.70
N PRO A 401 16.08 7.41 -13.35
CA PRO A 401 16.64 7.94 -12.11
C PRO A 401 16.72 9.47 -12.16
N LEU A 402 16.36 10.13 -11.05
CA LEU A 402 16.34 11.59 -10.94
C LEU A 402 17.32 12.12 -9.91
N PHE A 403 17.38 11.48 -8.74
CA PHE A 403 18.22 11.92 -7.62
C PHE A 403 18.64 10.73 -6.76
N VAL A 404 19.91 10.67 -6.38
CA VAL A 404 20.45 9.63 -5.49
C VAL A 404 20.87 10.28 -4.17
N ASP A 405 20.43 9.68 -3.05
CA ASP A 405 20.93 9.99 -1.72
C ASP A 405 21.72 8.80 -1.18
N LYS A 406 23.02 8.99 -0.95
CA LYS A 406 23.94 7.94 -0.47
C LYS A 406 24.10 7.92 1.05
N GLU A 407 23.69 8.96 1.76
CA GLU A 407 24.08 9.19 3.15
C GLU A 407 22.90 9.10 4.14
N ASP A 408 21.80 9.77 3.82
CA ASP A 408 20.66 9.94 4.73
C ASP A 408 19.57 8.91 4.41
N GLY A 409 19.37 8.63 3.12
CA GLY A 409 18.33 7.75 2.63
C GLY A 409 16.96 8.41 2.62
N MET A 410 16.32 8.36 1.45
CA MET A 410 14.97 8.88 1.24
C MET A 410 13.93 7.86 1.70
N THR A 411 12.83 8.34 2.27
CA THR A 411 11.80 7.52 2.92
C THR A 411 10.40 7.74 2.36
N SER A 412 10.10 8.93 1.84
CA SER A 412 8.77 9.26 1.32
C SER A 412 8.85 10.28 0.19
N VAL A 413 7.86 10.29 -0.70
CA VAL A 413 7.81 11.20 -1.85
C VAL A 413 6.41 11.80 -2.05
N ALA A 414 6.36 13.06 -2.45
CA ALA A 414 5.16 13.70 -2.96
C ALA A 414 5.53 14.67 -4.08
N ALA A 415 4.61 14.94 -5.00
CA ALA A 415 4.88 15.87 -6.09
C ALA A 415 3.63 16.59 -6.57
N TYR A 416 3.79 17.83 -7.03
CA TYR A 416 2.67 18.62 -7.56
C TYR A 416 3.13 19.58 -8.66
N ASP A 417 2.19 19.99 -9.50
CA ASP A 417 2.38 21.05 -10.47
C ASP A 417 2.23 22.43 -9.79
N TYR A 418 3.25 23.27 -9.97
CA TYR A 418 3.23 24.68 -9.62
C TYR A 418 3.57 25.53 -10.83
N ARG A 419 2.56 26.20 -11.40
CA ARG A 419 2.72 27.10 -12.57
C ARG A 419 3.38 26.42 -13.78
N GLY A 420 3.07 25.15 -14.01
CA GLY A 420 3.62 24.35 -15.10
C GLY A 420 4.97 23.70 -14.79
N GLN A 421 5.53 23.90 -13.59
CA GLN A 421 6.74 23.25 -13.11
C GLN A 421 6.40 22.13 -12.13
N THR A 422 7.04 20.98 -12.25
CA THR A 422 6.88 19.87 -11.31
C THR A 422 7.80 20.08 -10.11
N VAL A 423 7.23 20.18 -8.91
CA VAL A 423 8.01 20.23 -7.66
C VAL A 423 7.88 18.89 -6.95
N VAL A 424 9.01 18.33 -6.51
CA VAL A 424 9.06 17.02 -5.85
C VAL A 424 9.60 17.20 -4.44
N PHE A 425 8.88 16.65 -3.46
CA PHE A 425 9.29 16.59 -2.06
C PHE A 425 9.78 15.19 -1.76
N ALA A 426 10.96 15.07 -1.15
CA ALA A 426 11.49 13.80 -0.68
C ALA A 426 11.84 13.87 0.80
N GLY A 427 11.16 13.07 1.63
CA GLY A 427 11.46 12.89 3.04
C GLY A 427 12.71 12.03 3.24
N THR A 428 13.45 12.23 4.34
CA THR A 428 14.67 11.47 4.64
C THR A 428 14.67 10.88 6.05
N ARG A 429 15.55 9.90 6.30
CA ARG A 429 15.66 9.24 7.61
C ARG A 429 16.06 10.20 8.73
N SER A 430 16.79 11.28 8.45
CA SER A 430 17.11 12.33 9.43
C SER A 430 15.95 13.29 9.73
N GLY A 431 14.78 13.10 9.12
CA GLY A 431 13.61 13.97 9.34
C GLY A 431 13.66 15.27 8.55
N LYS A 432 14.36 15.30 7.41
CA LYS A 432 14.42 16.45 6.50
C LYS A 432 13.53 16.23 5.27
N ILE A 433 13.18 17.33 4.61
CA ILE A 433 12.45 17.32 3.33
C ILE A 433 13.28 18.06 2.29
N LYS A 434 13.65 17.37 1.20
CA LYS A 434 14.22 17.97 -0.01
C LYS A 434 13.08 18.50 -0.89
N LYS A 435 13.32 19.58 -1.64
CA LYS A 435 12.33 20.23 -2.51
C LYS A 435 12.94 20.56 -3.86
#